data_AF-A0A8S9IT40-F1
#
_entry.id   AF-A0A8S9IT40-F1
#
_cell.length_a   1.000
_cell.length_b   1.000
_cell.length_c   1.000
_cell.angle_alpha   90.00
_cell.angle_beta   90.00
_cell.angle_gamma   90.00
#
_symmetry.space_group_name_H-M   'P 1'
#
loop_
_entity.id
_entity.type
_entity.pdbx_description
1 polymer ?
#
loop_
_entity_poly.entity_id
_entity_poly.type
_entity_poly.pdbx_seq_one_letter_code
_entity_poly.pdbx_strand_id
1 'polypeptide(L)'
;MMFSVAEYLITTFVGEKSFPLAFDFWNKLVELPSSSRWPSDRVHQACELFAQNNGYTRHLAKLLIHLSWCLQELLQAYDDDQASIYKKAVNEIYIASVFLKHLIENEKSDSLEELHLSLDESKPVPHGFVMGIDSLK
;
A
#
# COMPACT_ATOMS: atom_id res chain seq x y z
N MET A 1 -11.21 4.42 24.77
CA MET A 1 -9.76 4.22 24.57
C MET A 1 -9.41 4.94 23.27
N MET A 2 -8.54 5.96 23.31
CA MET A 2 -8.19 6.73 22.12
C MET A 2 -7.08 5.97 21.40
N PHE A 3 -7.38 5.40 20.24
CA PHE A 3 -6.36 4.76 19.41
C PHE A 3 -5.33 5.79 18.96
N SER A 4 -4.06 5.40 18.90
CA SER A 4 -3.05 6.25 18.27
C SER A 4 -3.37 6.44 16.79
N VAL A 5 -2.89 7.53 16.17
CA VAL A 5 -3.08 7.77 14.73
C VAL A 5 -2.53 6.60 13.90
N ALA A 6 -1.40 6.05 14.31
CA ALA A 6 -0.83 4.85 13.70
C ALA A 6 -1.84 3.69 13.75
N GLU A 7 -2.30 3.33 14.94
CA GLU A 7 -3.24 2.23 15.12
C GLU A 7 -4.53 2.40 14.30
N TYR A 8 -5.06 3.63 14.22
CA TYR A 8 -6.21 3.94 13.37
C TYR A 8 -5.92 3.70 11.88
N LEU A 9 -4.82 4.24 11.34
CA LEU A 9 -4.49 4.10 9.92
C LEU A 9 -4.25 2.64 9.53
N ILE A 10 -3.74 1.87 10.47
CA ILE A 10 -3.34 0.49 10.27
C ILE A 10 -4.54 -0.44 10.30
N THR A 11 -5.37 -0.31 11.33
CA THR A 11 -6.65 -1.02 11.41
C THR A 11 -7.55 -0.67 10.21
N THR A 12 -7.45 0.57 9.72
CA THR A 12 -8.11 1.01 8.49
C THR A 12 -7.51 0.34 7.25
N PHE A 13 -6.19 0.22 7.15
CA PHE A 13 -5.50 -0.42 6.02
C PHE A 13 -5.84 -1.91 5.89
N VAL A 14 -5.87 -2.65 7.00
CA VAL A 14 -6.15 -4.10 7.00
C VAL A 14 -7.63 -4.44 7.14
N GLY A 15 -8.45 -3.43 7.40
CA GLY A 15 -9.88 -3.58 7.65
C GLY A 15 -10.69 -3.79 6.39
N GLU A 16 -12.00 -3.91 6.58
CA GLU A 16 -12.90 -4.34 5.53
C GLU A 16 -13.27 -3.24 4.52
N LYS A 17 -13.06 -1.98 4.88
CA LYS A 17 -13.51 -0.86 4.05
C LYS A 17 -12.49 -0.60 2.93
N SER A 18 -12.94 -0.70 1.68
CA SER A 18 -12.13 -0.30 0.53
C SER A 18 -12.04 1.23 0.43
N PHE A 19 -10.83 1.77 0.27
CA PHE A 19 -10.60 3.20 0.04
C PHE A 19 -10.30 3.52 -1.43
N PRO A 20 -10.82 4.63 -2.00
CA PRO A 20 -10.40 5.10 -3.31
C PRO A 20 -8.91 5.43 -3.36
N LEU A 21 -8.29 5.32 -4.54
CA LEU A 21 -6.87 5.67 -4.75
C LEU A 21 -6.56 7.13 -4.37
N ALA A 22 -7.46 8.06 -4.69
CA ALA A 22 -7.23 9.49 -4.43
C ALA A 22 -7.46 9.92 -2.96
N PHE A 23 -7.72 8.99 -2.03
CA PHE A 23 -7.96 9.35 -0.64
C PHE A 23 -6.67 9.72 0.09
N ASP A 24 -6.71 10.81 0.86
CA ASP A 24 -5.59 11.29 1.70
C ASP A 24 -5.13 10.29 2.78
N PHE A 25 -5.93 9.24 3.01
CA PHE A 25 -5.55 8.09 3.83
C PHE A 25 -4.18 7.51 3.45
N TRP A 26 -3.89 7.37 2.15
CA TRP A 26 -2.65 6.74 1.68
C TRP A 26 -1.41 7.56 2.07
N ASN A 27 -1.47 8.89 1.90
CA ASN A 27 -0.40 9.79 2.34
C ASN A 27 -0.14 9.68 3.85
N LYS A 28 -1.22 9.68 4.64
CA LYS A 28 -1.12 9.57 6.11
C LYS A 28 -0.52 8.23 6.55
N LEU A 29 -0.88 7.14 5.87
CA LEU A 29 -0.36 5.81 6.15
C LEU A 29 1.16 5.74 5.97
N VAL A 30 1.68 6.37 4.90
CA VAL A 30 3.10 6.29 4.52
C VAL A 30 3.96 7.33 5.22
N GLU A 31 3.35 8.37 5.79
CA GLU A 31 4.00 9.35 6.66
C GLU A 31 4.21 8.85 8.10
N LEU A 32 3.73 7.64 8.43
CA LEU A 32 3.95 7.07 9.74
C LEU A 32 5.45 6.95 10.07
N PRO A 33 5.89 7.36 11.27
CA PRO A 33 7.29 7.26 11.66
C PRO A 33 7.76 5.82 11.61
N SER A 34 8.98 5.57 11.10
CA SER A 34 9.60 4.25 11.10
C SER A 34 9.85 3.69 12.51
N SER A 35 9.88 4.54 13.53
CA SER A 35 9.90 4.17 14.94
C SER A 35 8.57 3.59 15.44
N SER A 36 7.49 3.72 14.67
CA SER A 36 6.18 3.11 14.94
C SER A 36 6.16 1.61 14.60
N ARG A 37 7.31 0.92 14.70
CA ARG A 37 7.42 -0.53 14.46
C ARG A 37 6.40 -1.26 15.31
N TRP A 38 5.60 -2.12 14.70
CA TRP A 38 4.57 -2.82 15.44
C TRP A 38 5.15 -3.90 16.34
N PRO A 39 4.52 -4.14 17.50
CA PRO A 39 4.72 -5.38 18.23
C PRO A 39 4.44 -6.58 17.31
N SER A 40 5.28 -7.61 17.39
CA SER A 40 5.18 -8.80 16.51
C SER A 40 3.79 -9.44 16.53
N ASP A 41 3.15 -9.52 17.69
CA ASP A 41 1.82 -10.13 17.85
C ASP A 41 0.73 -9.35 17.08
N ARG A 42 0.88 -8.02 17.00
CA ARG A 42 -0.03 -7.13 16.27
C ARG A 42 0.17 -7.24 14.77
N VAL A 43 1.41 -7.45 14.32
CA VAL A 43 1.72 -7.69 12.90
C VAL A 43 1.00 -8.95 12.43
N HIS A 44 1.06 -10.03 13.20
CA HIS A 44 0.42 -11.28 12.80
C HIS A 44 -1.10 -11.13 12.59
N GLN A 45 -1.81 -10.58 13.59
CA GLN A 45 -3.26 -10.34 13.50
C GLN A 45 -3.64 -9.43 12.33
N ALA A 46 -2.87 -8.36 12.13
CA ALA A 46 -3.10 -7.44 11.02
C ALA A 46 -2.86 -8.11 9.67
N CYS A 47 -1.86 -8.98 9.56
CA CYS A 47 -1.59 -9.75 8.35
C CYS A 47 -2.71 -10.75 8.05
N GLU A 48 -3.26 -11.45 9.05
CA GLU A 48 -4.41 -12.34 8.87
C GLU A 48 -5.65 -11.59 8.36
N LEU A 49 -5.95 -10.43 8.97
CA LEU A 49 -7.04 -9.57 8.53
C LEU A 49 -6.80 -9.04 7.11
N PHE A 50 -5.57 -8.63 6.81
CA PHE A 50 -5.20 -8.16 5.48
C PHE A 50 -5.37 -9.24 4.43
N ALA A 51 -4.94 -10.47 4.70
CA ALA A 51 -5.10 -11.61 3.78
C ALA A 51 -6.58 -11.82 3.42
N GLN A 52 -7.45 -11.88 4.43
CA GLN A 52 -8.89 -12.03 4.25
C GLN A 52 -9.51 -10.89 3.44
N ASN A 53 -9.03 -9.66 3.63
CA ASN A 53 -9.66 -8.47 3.07
C ASN A 53 -9.04 -7.98 1.76
N ASN A 54 -7.78 -8.29 1.47
CA ASN A 54 -7.07 -7.73 0.31
C ASN A 54 -7.69 -8.19 -1.02
N GLY A 55 -8.24 -9.41 -1.06
CA GLY A 55 -8.89 -9.98 -2.23
C GLY A 55 -10.07 -9.15 -2.76
N TYR A 56 -10.69 -8.28 -1.97
CA TYR A 56 -11.73 -7.36 -2.45
C TYR A 56 -11.41 -5.88 -2.20
N THR A 57 -10.71 -5.55 -1.11
CA THR A 57 -10.31 -4.15 -0.86
C THR A 57 -9.26 -3.68 -1.86
N ARG A 58 -8.45 -4.60 -2.42
CA ARG A 58 -7.33 -4.32 -3.33
C ARG A 58 -6.32 -3.33 -2.74
N HIS A 59 -6.17 -3.31 -1.41
CA HIS A 59 -5.30 -2.35 -0.75
C HIS A 59 -3.81 -2.53 -1.09
N LEU A 60 -3.35 -3.77 -1.31
CA LEU A 60 -2.01 -4.03 -1.81
C LEU A 60 -1.76 -3.37 -3.16
N ALA A 61 -2.66 -3.59 -4.12
CA ALA A 61 -2.55 -3.03 -5.47
C ALA A 61 -2.51 -1.50 -5.42
N LYS A 62 -3.37 -0.89 -4.61
CA LYS A 62 -3.40 0.58 -4.43
C LYS A 62 -2.11 1.10 -3.82
N LEU A 63 -1.59 0.43 -2.79
CA LEU A 63 -0.31 0.79 -2.17
C LEU A 63 0.86 0.73 -3.17
N LEU A 64 0.91 -0.29 -4.03
CA LEU A 64 1.95 -0.41 -5.07
C LEU A 64 1.84 0.67 -6.17
N ILE A 65 0.63 1.14 -6.45
CA ILE A 65 0.41 2.27 -7.36
C ILE A 65 0.90 3.58 -6.73
N HIS A 66 0.59 3.81 -5.45
CA HIS A 66 1.13 4.96 -4.72
C HIS A 66 2.67 4.93 -4.70
N LEU A 67 3.28 3.76 -4.52
CA LEU A 67 4.73 3.60 -4.65
C LEU A 67 5.24 4.01 -6.04
N SER A 68 4.55 3.61 -7.09
CA SER A 68 4.92 4.00 -8.46
C SER A 68 4.82 5.52 -8.67
N TRP A 69 3.80 6.18 -8.10
CA TRP A 69 3.68 7.65 -8.10
C TRP A 69 4.79 8.31 -7.29
N CYS A 70 5.05 7.85 -6.07
CA CYS A 70 6.15 8.35 -5.24
C CYS A 70 7.49 8.26 -5.98
N LEU A 71 7.76 7.15 -6.68
CA LEU A 71 8.98 6.98 -7.47
C LEU A 71 9.03 7.91 -8.68
N GLN A 72 7.89 8.14 -9.36
CA GLN A 72 7.81 9.10 -10.47
C GLN A 72 8.02 10.54 -9.99
N GLU A 73 7.41 10.92 -8.86
CA GLU A 73 7.61 12.23 -8.23
C GLU A 73 9.07 12.43 -7.81
N LEU A 74 9.71 11.38 -7.27
CA LEU A 74 11.12 11.41 -6.86
C LEU A 74 12.07 11.73 -8.03
N LEU A 75 11.75 11.25 -9.24
CA LEU A 75 12.53 11.53 -10.46
C LEU A 75 12.38 12.98 -10.93
N GLN A 76 11.29 13.65 -10.55
CA GLN A 76 10.96 15.02 -10.97
C GLN A 76 11.26 16.07 -9.88
N ALA A 77 11.48 15.63 -8.64
CA ALA A 77 11.67 16.49 -7.48
C ALA A 77 13.02 17.23 -7.49
N TYR A 78 13.00 18.43 -6.91
CA TYR A 78 14.21 19.19 -6.56
C TYR A 78 14.68 18.82 -5.14
N ASP A 79 15.93 19.17 -4.79
CA ASP A 79 16.63 18.68 -3.58
C ASP A 79 15.83 18.75 -2.27
N ASP A 80 15.07 19.84 -2.04
CA ASP A 80 14.35 20.04 -0.77
C ASP A 80 13.18 19.04 -0.55
N ASP A 81 12.53 18.59 -1.63
CA ASP A 81 11.39 17.66 -1.56
C ASP A 81 11.82 16.19 -1.70
N GLN A 82 12.97 15.95 -2.33
CA GLN A 82 13.45 14.62 -2.68
C GLN A 82 13.62 13.72 -1.45
N ALA A 83 14.15 14.27 -0.34
CA ALA A 83 14.34 13.52 0.90
C ALA A 83 13.02 13.10 1.56
N SER A 84 11.96 13.91 1.42
CA SER A 84 10.63 13.60 1.94
C SER A 84 9.97 12.49 1.13
N ILE A 85 10.00 12.62 -0.20
CA ILE A 85 9.42 11.64 -1.14
C ILE A 85 10.14 10.29 -1.01
N TYR A 86 11.47 10.29 -0.90
CA TYR A 86 12.24 9.07 -0.68
C TYR A 86 11.81 8.33 0.59
N LYS A 87 11.58 9.05 1.70
CA LYS A 87 11.09 8.44 2.95
C LYS A 87 9.71 7.80 2.78
N LYS A 88 8.80 8.46 2.04
CA LYS A 88 7.47 7.92 1.73
C LYS A 88 7.59 6.62 0.93
N ALA A 89 8.39 6.60 -0.12
CA ALA A 89 8.63 5.41 -0.94
C ALA A 89 9.22 4.25 -0.10
N VAL A 90 10.18 4.54 0.79
CA VAL A 90 10.76 3.53 1.71
C VAL A 90 9.72 2.99 2.69
N ASN A 91 8.83 3.84 3.20
CA ASN A 91 7.76 3.40 4.08
C ASN A 91 6.70 2.57 3.34
N GLU A 92 6.33 2.95 2.11
CA GLU A 92 5.41 2.19 1.25
C GLU A 92 5.93 0.80 0.97
N ILE A 93 7.19 0.68 0.54
CA ILE A 93 7.79 -0.63 0.26
C ILE A 93 7.92 -1.46 1.54
N TYR A 94 8.24 -0.83 2.68
CA TYR A 94 8.29 -1.53 3.96
C TYR A 94 6.92 -2.12 4.33
N ILE A 95 5.86 -1.30 4.30
CA ILE A 95 4.50 -1.75 4.59
C ILE A 95 4.12 -2.87 3.63
N ALA A 96 4.28 -2.67 2.32
CA ALA A 96 3.98 -3.69 1.31
C ALA A 96 4.74 -5.00 1.57
N SER A 97 6.03 -4.93 1.93
CA SER A 97 6.87 -6.11 2.18
C SER A 97 6.39 -6.96 3.35
N VAL A 98 5.90 -6.33 4.43
CA VAL A 98 5.40 -7.04 5.61
C VAL A 98 4.19 -7.90 5.26
N PHE A 99 3.23 -7.32 4.54
CA PHE A 99 2.01 -8.02 4.16
C PHE A 99 2.26 -9.02 3.02
N LEU A 100 3.07 -8.66 2.02
CA LEU A 100 3.41 -9.55 0.92
C LEU A 100 4.16 -10.79 1.43
N LYS A 101 5.09 -10.64 2.37
CA LYS A 101 5.75 -11.76 3.02
C LYS A 101 4.74 -12.71 3.65
N HIS A 102 3.76 -12.19 4.39
CA HIS A 102 2.75 -13.03 5.01
C HIS A 102 1.90 -13.79 3.98
N LEU A 103 1.43 -13.10 2.93
CA LEU A 103 0.63 -13.70 1.86
C LEU A 103 1.36 -14.86 1.18
N ILE A 104 2.67 -14.69 0.91
CA ILE A 104 3.50 -15.72 0.26
C ILE A 104 3.78 -16.89 1.21
N GLU A 105 4.14 -16.61 2.47
CA GLU A 105 4.57 -17.66 3.41
C GLU A 105 3.40 -18.46 4.00
N ASN A 106 2.17 -17.90 3.99
CA ASN A 106 1.00 -18.48 4.63
C ASN A 106 -0.11 -18.80 3.63
N GLU A 107 0.21 -18.94 2.35
CA GLU A 107 -0.72 -19.37 1.30
C GLU A 107 -1.39 -20.70 1.70
N LYS A 108 -2.72 -20.68 1.90
CA LYS A 108 -3.51 -21.85 2.31
C LYS A 108 -4.28 -22.52 1.16
N SER A 109 -4.24 -21.95 -0.04
CA SER A 109 -5.14 -22.24 -1.15
C SER A 109 -4.36 -22.41 -2.46
N ASP A 110 -4.81 -23.31 -3.35
CA ASP A 110 -4.33 -23.39 -4.74
C ASP A 110 -4.78 -22.16 -5.58
N SER A 111 -5.62 -21.27 -5.04
CA SER A 111 -6.05 -20.01 -5.64
C SER A 111 -5.55 -18.78 -4.87
N LEU A 112 -4.72 -17.98 -5.54
CA LEU A 112 -4.12 -16.73 -5.04
C LEU A 112 -5.05 -15.51 -5.21
N GLU A 113 -6.31 -15.62 -4.78
CA GLU A 113 -7.25 -14.49 -4.84
C GLU A 113 -6.75 -13.28 -4.00
N GLU A 114 -5.97 -13.55 -2.96
CA GLU A 114 -5.34 -12.56 -2.09
C GLU A 114 -4.19 -11.80 -2.76
N LEU A 115 -3.54 -12.39 -3.79
CA LEU A 115 -2.54 -11.72 -4.62
C LEU A 115 -3.14 -11.22 -5.96
N HIS A 116 -4.46 -11.26 -6.14
CA HIS A 116 -5.08 -10.75 -7.35
C HIS A 116 -4.99 -9.21 -7.39
N LEU A 117 -3.94 -8.73 -8.05
CA LEU A 117 -3.62 -7.31 -8.26
C LEU A 117 -4.36 -6.79 -9.49
N SER A 118 -5.70 -6.72 -9.43
CA SER A 118 -6.48 -5.98 -10.42
C SER A 118 -7.11 -4.75 -9.77
N LEU A 119 -7.06 -3.63 -10.48
CA LEU A 119 -7.96 -2.52 -10.21
C LEU A 119 -9.28 -2.82 -10.93
N ASP A 120 -10.37 -2.36 -10.35
CA ASP A 120 -11.60 -2.20 -11.12
C ASP A 120 -11.29 -1.22 -12.26
N GLU A 121 -11.26 -1.71 -13.51
CA GLU A 121 -10.87 -0.96 -14.71
C GLU A 121 -11.73 0.30 -14.94
N SER A 122 -12.87 0.40 -14.23
CA SER A 122 -13.76 1.55 -14.28
C SER A 122 -13.23 2.80 -13.56
N LYS A 123 -12.20 2.70 -12.72
CA LYS A 123 -11.68 3.86 -11.96
C LYS A 123 -10.60 4.59 -12.75
N PRO A 124 -10.74 5.92 -12.95
CA PRO A 124 -9.77 6.68 -13.73
C PRO A 124 -8.41 6.64 -13.05
N VAL A 125 -7.39 6.27 -13.83
CA VAL A 125 -6.00 6.42 -13.46
C VAL A 125 -5.70 7.93 -13.35
N PRO A 126 -4.99 8.41 -12.32
CA PRO A 126 -4.65 9.82 -12.19
C PRO A 126 -3.89 10.37 -13.38
N HIS A 127 -4.11 11.66 -13.63
CA HIS A 127 -3.53 12.39 -14.74
C HIS A 127 -2.00 12.35 -14.67
N GLY A 128 -1.33 11.84 -15.71
CA GLY A 128 0.14 11.78 -15.79
C GLY A 128 0.77 10.43 -15.43
N PHE A 129 -0.03 9.41 -15.08
CA PHE A 129 0.48 8.04 -14.97
C PHE A 129 0.72 7.47 -16.37
N VAL A 130 1.98 7.17 -16.69
CA VAL A 130 2.33 6.47 -17.91
C VAL A 130 2.17 4.98 -17.65
N MET A 131 1.05 4.39 -18.07
CA MET A 131 1.03 2.95 -18.28
C MET A 131 2.06 2.66 -19.36
N GLY A 132 2.98 1.72 -19.09
CA GLY A 132 4.04 1.36 -20.02
C GLY A 132 3.48 1.26 -21.43
N ILE A 133 3.91 2.17 -22.29
CA ILE A 133 3.58 2.14 -23.71
C ILE A 133 4.15 0.84 -24.24
N ASP A 134 3.26 -0.12 -24.52
CA ASP A 134 3.55 -1.24 -25.40
C ASP A 134 4.02 -0.65 -26.73
N SER A 135 5.31 -0.43 -26.81
CA SER A 135 6.02 -0.15 -28.04
C SER A 135 6.24 -1.48 -28.73
N LEU A 136 5.14 -2.12 -29.14
CA LEU A 136 5.17 -3.24 -30.07
C LEU A 136 4.57 -2.75 -31.39
N LYS A 137 5.48 -2.38 -32.28
CA LYS A 137 5.26 -2.47 -33.73
C LYS A 137 5.15 -3.94 -34.12
#